data_AF-A0A1Q9LQV8-F1
#
_entry.id   AF-A0A1Q9LQV8-F1
#
_cell.length_a   1.000
_cell.length_b   1.000
_cell.length_c   1.000
_cell.angle_alpha   90.00
_cell.angle_beta   90.00
_cell.angle_gamma   90.00
#
_symmetry.space_group_name_H-M   'P 1'
#
loop_
_entity.id
_entity.type
_entity.pdbx_description
1 polymer ?
#
loop_
_entity_poly.entity_id
_entity_poly.type
_entity_poly.pdbx_seq_one_letter_code
_entity_poly.pdbx_strand_id
1 'polypeptide(L)'
;MHRMVDIVITVGGSDPSLVDEDARQLHAELEPLPAQDVRFAPAEPAPGGAKGLDAASVTTIIVALASSPVLRQLGLVLRDWVNRDQHRKLVARRGEDEVEIVGRLDAEQEKLVEEFFRRQVE
;
A
#
# COMPACT_ATOMS: atom_id res chain seq x y z
N MET A 1 -18.51 -15.53 9.98
CA MET A 1 -18.34 -14.06 9.85
C MET A 1 -16.93 -13.84 9.31
N HIS A 2 -16.77 -13.34 8.09
CA HIS A 2 -15.44 -12.97 7.58
C HIS A 2 -15.02 -11.67 8.28
N ARG A 3 -13.86 -11.65 8.94
CA ARG A 3 -13.32 -10.45 9.57
C ARG A 3 -12.79 -9.55 8.44
N MET A 4 -13.40 -8.38 8.28
CA MET A 4 -12.94 -7.39 7.32
C MET A 4 -11.59 -6.81 7.79
N VAL A 5 -10.67 -6.61 6.85
CA VAL A 5 -9.35 -6.04 7.11
C VAL A 5 -9.17 -4.82 6.22
N ASP A 6 -8.92 -3.67 6.86
CA ASP A 6 -8.59 -2.43 6.17
C ASP A 6 -7.07 -2.29 6.10
N ILE A 7 -6.54 -2.19 4.88
CA ILE A 7 -5.15 -1.83 4.62
C ILE A 7 -5.13 -0.39 4.13
N VAL A 8 -4.34 0.44 4.79
CA VAL A 8 -4.07 1.83 4.38
C VAL A 8 -2.77 1.84 3.61
N ILE A 9 -2.80 2.29 2.36
CA ILE A 9 -1.65 2.41 1.48
C ILE A 9 -1.38 3.90 1.29
N THR A 10 -0.21 4.35 1.69
CA THR A 10 0.23 5.74 1.48
C THR A 10 1.29 5.73 0.40
N VAL A 11 0.95 6.22 -0.79
CA VAL A 11 1.91 6.43 -1.88
C VAL A 11 2.61 7.76 -1.65
N GLY A 12 3.92 7.83 -1.84
CA GLY A 12 4.63 9.09 -1.72
C GLY A 12 5.90 9.18 -2.55
N GLY A 13 6.44 10.38 -2.63
CA GLY A 13 7.55 10.73 -3.50
C GLY A 13 7.91 12.21 -3.38
N SER A 14 8.92 12.64 -4.13
CA SER A 14 9.40 14.03 -4.07
C SER A 14 8.54 15.01 -4.88
N ASP A 15 7.83 14.53 -5.90
CA ASP A 15 6.96 15.32 -6.76
C ASP A 15 5.49 14.96 -6.53
N PRO A 16 4.66 15.87 -6.00
CA PRO A 16 3.27 15.57 -5.66
C PRO A 16 2.38 15.28 -6.88
N SER A 17 2.72 15.79 -8.07
CA SER A 17 1.94 15.52 -9.29
C SER A 17 2.19 14.09 -9.78
N LEU A 18 3.45 13.65 -9.70
CA LEU A 18 3.81 12.26 -10.00
C LEU A 18 3.20 11.29 -8.98
N VAL A 19 3.17 11.66 -7.70
CA VAL A 19 2.55 10.85 -6.64
C VAL A 19 1.06 10.60 -6.88
N ASP A 20 0.31 11.62 -7.30
CA ASP A 20 -1.11 11.46 -7.62
C ASP A 20 -1.32 10.57 -8.86
N GLU A 21 -0.50 10.72 -9.89
CA GLU A 21 -0.53 9.84 -11.08
C GLU A 21 -0.21 8.39 -10.73
N ASP A 22 0.86 8.17 -9.97
CA ASP A 22 1.29 6.87 -9.46
C ASP A 22 0.19 6.23 -8.59
N ALA A 23 -0.45 7.00 -7.72
CA ALA A 23 -1.53 6.51 -6.88
C ALA A 23 -2.79 6.15 -7.67
N ARG A 24 -3.12 6.90 -8.75
CA ARG A 24 -4.21 6.52 -9.67
C ARG A 24 -3.89 5.26 -10.45
N GLN A 25 -2.66 5.11 -10.92
CA GLN A 25 -2.23 3.88 -11.56
C GLN A 25 -2.33 2.70 -10.58
N LEU A 26 -1.85 2.87 -9.35
CA LEU A 26 -1.95 1.83 -8.33
C LEU A 26 -3.40 1.49 -8.01
N HIS A 27 -4.28 2.48 -7.84
CA HIS A 27 -5.70 2.26 -7.60
C HIS A 27 -6.34 1.40 -8.70
N ALA A 28 -6.05 1.69 -9.98
CA ALA A 28 -6.52 0.90 -11.11
C ALA A 28 -5.98 -0.55 -11.13
N GLU A 29 -4.78 -0.79 -10.58
CA GLU A 29 -4.22 -2.15 -10.43
C GLU A 29 -4.81 -2.91 -9.23
N LEU A 30 -5.38 -2.19 -8.26
CA LEU A 30 -6.03 -2.78 -7.08
C LEU A 30 -7.51 -3.12 -7.32
N GLU A 31 -8.21 -2.41 -8.21
CA GLU A 31 -9.62 -2.68 -8.55
C GLU A 31 -9.92 -4.13 -8.99
N PRO A 32 -9.05 -4.83 -9.75
CA PRO A 32 -9.31 -6.21 -10.15
C PRO A 32 -9.19 -7.24 -9.01
N LEU A 33 -8.61 -6.86 -7.87
CA LEU A 33 -8.57 -7.74 -6.71
C LEU A 33 -10.00 -7.95 -6.21
N PRO A 34 -10.35 -9.14 -5.69
CA PRO A 34 -11.65 -9.39 -5.04
C PRO A 34 -11.71 -8.72 -3.65
N ALA A 35 -11.36 -7.44 -3.60
CA ALA A 35 -11.55 -6.52 -2.50
C ALA A 35 -13.03 -6.13 -2.43
N GLN A 36 -13.48 -5.79 -1.23
CA GLN A 36 -14.84 -5.32 -1.01
C GLN A 36 -14.99 -3.84 -1.39
N ASP A 37 -13.93 -3.06 -1.17
CA ASP A 37 -13.87 -1.64 -1.48
C ASP A 37 -12.41 -1.20 -1.70
N VAL A 38 -12.18 -0.36 -2.70
CA VAL A 38 -10.87 0.24 -3.01
C VAL A 38 -11.12 1.70 -3.31
N ARG A 39 -10.68 2.59 -2.41
CA ARG A 39 -10.99 4.02 -2.54
C ARG A 39 -9.84 4.90 -2.10
N PHE A 40 -9.76 6.09 -2.67
CA PHE A 40 -8.90 7.13 -2.13
C PHE A 40 -9.42 7.58 -0.76
N ALA A 41 -8.52 7.79 0.19
CA ALA A 41 -8.88 8.50 1.40
C ALA A 41 -9.25 9.94 1.03
N PRO A 42 -10.22 10.56 1.74
CA PRO A 42 -10.39 12.01 1.64
C PRO A 42 -9.06 12.70 1.95
N ALA A 43 -8.86 13.91 1.39
CA ALA A 43 -7.66 14.72 1.62
C ALA A 43 -7.58 15.16 3.10
N GLU A 44 -7.20 14.22 3.95
CA GLU A 44 -6.89 14.40 5.36
C GLU A 44 -5.37 14.43 5.52
N PRO A 45 -4.85 15.11 6.56
CA PRO A 45 -3.42 15.10 6.81
C PRO A 45 -2.92 13.66 6.91
N ALA A 46 -1.75 13.39 6.32
CA ALA A 46 -1.09 12.09 6.35
C ALA A 46 -1.20 11.48 7.76
N PRO A 47 -1.60 10.19 7.88
CA PRO A 47 -1.80 9.58 9.18
C PRO A 47 -0.54 9.74 10.03
N GLY A 48 -0.70 10.33 11.21
CA GLY A 48 0.40 10.55 12.15
C GLY A 48 1.10 9.22 12.43
N GLY A 49 2.36 9.11 12.00
CA GLY A 49 3.12 7.87 12.07
C GLY A 49 3.81 7.46 10.77
N ALA A 50 3.47 8.03 9.61
CA ALA A 50 4.20 7.83 8.35
C ALA A 50 5.63 8.40 8.43
N LYS A 51 6.50 7.74 9.19
CA LYS A 51 7.92 8.05 9.29
C LYS A 51 8.56 7.71 7.95
N GLY A 52 8.60 8.66 7.04
CA GLY A 52 9.33 8.50 5.78
C GLY A 52 8.71 9.17 4.56
N LEU A 53 7.50 9.72 4.64
CA LEU A 53 6.86 10.44 3.55
C LEU A 53 6.49 11.87 3.99
N ASP A 54 6.85 12.86 3.19
CA ASP A 54 6.49 14.26 3.45
C ASP A 54 4.98 14.44 3.23
N ALA A 55 4.27 14.99 4.21
CA ALA A 55 2.80 15.06 4.19
C ALA A 55 2.25 15.91 3.02
N ALA A 56 3.08 16.77 2.40
CA ALA A 56 2.70 17.53 1.22
C ALA A 56 2.78 16.73 -0.10
N SER A 57 3.37 15.53 -0.08
CA SER A 57 3.65 14.71 -1.27
C SER A 57 3.20 13.26 -1.08
N VAL A 58 1.98 13.07 -0.58
CA VAL A 58 1.37 11.74 -0.41
C VAL A 58 -0.05 11.67 -0.92
N THR A 59 -0.41 10.49 -1.44
CA THR A 59 -1.79 10.13 -1.78
C THR A 59 -2.12 8.79 -1.10
N THR A 60 -3.28 8.73 -0.44
CA THR A 60 -3.66 7.56 0.37
C THR A 60 -4.80 6.78 -0.28
N ILE A 61 -4.68 5.45 -0.29
CA ILE A 61 -5.67 4.48 -0.76
C ILE A 61 -6.05 3.58 0.41
N ILE A 62 -7.34 3.33 0.59
CA ILE A 62 -7.90 2.40 1.57
C ILE A 62 -8.43 1.19 0.81
N VAL A 63 -7.97 0.00 1.21
CA VAL A 63 -8.39 -1.28 0.63
C VAL A 63 -9.08 -2.10 1.71
N ALA A 64 -10.38 -2.32 1.56
CA ALA A 64 -11.16 -3.19 2.44
C ALA A 64 -11.20 -4.61 1.87
N LEU A 65 -10.66 -5.56 2.63
CA LEU A 65 -10.50 -6.95 2.20
C LEU A 65 -11.36 -7.89 3.06
N ALA A 66 -12.06 -8.81 2.40
CA ALA A 66 -12.92 -9.79 3.05
C ALA A 66 -12.23 -11.12 3.38
N SER A 67 -11.05 -11.40 2.82
CA SER A 67 -10.40 -12.71 3.03
C SER A 67 -8.88 -12.69 2.91
N SER A 68 -8.28 -13.66 3.60
CA SER A 68 -6.84 -13.88 3.71
C SER A 68 -6.09 -14.16 2.41
N PRO A 69 -6.64 -14.88 1.41
CA PRO A 69 -5.98 -15.03 0.12
C PRO A 69 -5.76 -13.71 -0.63
N VAL A 70 -6.68 -12.75 -0.46
CA VAL A 70 -6.62 -11.44 -1.13
C VAL A 70 -5.54 -10.56 -0.50
N LEU A 71 -5.30 -10.68 0.80
CA LEU A 71 -4.18 -9.99 1.47
C LEU A 71 -2.82 -10.39 0.89
N ARG A 72 -2.62 -11.67 0.54
CA ARG A 72 -1.39 -12.12 -0.12
C ARG A 72 -1.27 -11.56 -1.53
N GLN A 73 -2.35 -11.58 -2.30
CA GLN A 73 -2.37 -10.98 -3.64
C GLN A 73 -2.09 -9.47 -3.60
N LEU A 74 -2.64 -8.76 -2.61
CA LEU A 74 -2.35 -7.35 -2.39
C LEU A 74 -0.84 -7.12 -2.19
N GLY A 75 -0.20 -7.91 -1.32
CA GLY A 75 1.26 -7.81 -1.11
C GLY A 75 2.08 -7.97 -2.39
N LEU A 76 1.70 -8.93 -3.24
CA LEU A 76 2.35 -9.15 -4.54
C LEU A 76 2.16 -7.95 -5.48
N VAL A 77 0.92 -7.43 -5.59
CA VAL A 77 0.63 -6.25 -6.43
C VAL A 77 1.44 -5.04 -5.97
N LEU A 78 1.51 -4.78 -4.66
CA LEU A 78 2.25 -3.62 -4.12
C LEU A 78 3.76 -3.76 -4.37
N ARG A 79 4.32 -4.95 -4.13
CA ARG A 79 5.73 -5.23 -4.43
C ARG A 79 6.03 -5.03 -5.91
N ASP A 80 5.24 -5.66 -6.78
CA ASP A 80 5.46 -5.62 -8.23
C ASP A 80 5.29 -4.20 -8.77
N TRP A 81 4.32 -3.43 -8.25
CA TRP A 81 4.09 -2.04 -8.64
C TRP A 81 5.25 -1.12 -8.23
N VAL A 82 5.77 -1.25 -7.00
CA VAL A 82 6.91 -0.48 -6.53
C VAL A 82 8.19 -0.86 -7.30
N ASN A 83 8.41 -2.14 -7.60
CA ASN A 83 9.60 -2.59 -8.33
C ASN A 83 9.68 -2.13 -9.79
N ARG A 84 8.58 -1.68 -10.38
CA ARG A 84 8.57 -1.15 -11.77
C ARG A 84 9.29 0.19 -11.91
N ASP A 85 9.43 0.97 -10.84
CA ASP A 85 10.17 2.23 -10.85
C ASP A 85 10.93 2.43 -9.53
N GLN A 86 12.24 2.64 -9.62
CA GLN A 86 13.10 2.87 -8.45
C GLN A 86 12.72 4.09 -7.59
N HIS A 87 11.96 5.04 -8.14
CA HIS A 87 11.52 6.25 -7.43
C HIS A 87 10.21 6.05 -6.67
N ARG A 88 9.50 4.94 -6.91
CA ARG A 88 8.24 4.65 -6.23
C ARG A 88 8.51 4.28 -4.79
N LYS A 89 7.64 4.78 -3.93
CA LYS A 89 7.62 4.46 -2.52
C LYS A 89 6.19 4.42 -2.02
N LEU A 90 5.90 3.44 -1.17
CA LEU A 90 4.65 3.39 -0.43
C LEU A 90 4.85 2.86 0.98
N VAL A 91 3.89 3.16 1.86
CA VAL A 91 3.76 2.56 3.18
C VAL A 91 2.42 1.84 3.24
N ALA A 92 2.43 0.55 3.58
CA ALA A 92 1.22 -0.22 3.82
C ALA A 92 1.04 -0.41 5.33
N ARG A 93 -0.16 -0.11 5.86
CA ARG A 93 -0.48 -0.14 7.29
C ARG A 93 -1.76 -0.91 7.59
N ARG A 94 -1.74 -1.70 8.67
CA ARG A 94 -2.91 -2.29 9.32
C ARG A 94 -2.84 -2.04 10.81
N GLY A 95 -3.74 -1.20 11.34
CA GLY A 95 -3.69 -0.82 12.75
C GLY A 95 -2.37 -0.14 13.10
N GLU A 96 -1.59 -0.75 13.98
CA GLU A 96 -0.27 -0.29 14.43
C GLU A 96 0.89 -0.91 13.63
N ASP A 97 0.63 -1.95 12.84
CA ASP A 97 1.64 -2.59 11.99
C ASP A 97 1.78 -1.84 10.66
N GLU A 98 3.01 -1.52 10.28
CA GLU A 98 3.33 -0.92 8.99
C GLU A 98 4.54 -1.57 8.32
N VAL A 99 4.59 -1.48 6.99
CA VAL A 99 5.75 -1.83 6.19
C VAL A 99 5.99 -0.75 5.14
N GLU A 100 7.21 -0.22 5.10
CA GLU A 100 7.67 0.68 4.06
C GLU A 100 8.22 -0.13 2.89
N ILE A 101 7.81 0.22 1.68
CA ILE A 101 8.20 -0.43 0.43
C ILE A 101 8.77 0.65 -0.48
N VAL A 102 10.06 0.53 -0.82
CA VAL A 102 10.78 1.47 -1.69
C VAL A 102 11.25 0.71 -2.92
N GLY A 103 11.20 1.38 -4.08
CA GLY A 103 11.69 0.84 -5.34
C GLY A 103 13.11 0.30 -5.22
N ARG A 104 13.42 -0.72 -6.04
CA ARG A 104 14.64 -1.53 -5.97
C ARG A 104 14.65 -2.52 -4.79
N LEU A 105 13.56 -3.28 -4.63
CA LEU A 105 13.55 -4.33 -3.62
C LEU A 105 14.59 -5.41 -3.94
N ASP A 106 15.39 -5.75 -2.94
CA ASP A 106 16.17 -6.98 -2.96
C ASP A 106 15.35 -8.17 -2.41
N ALA A 107 15.87 -9.38 -2.57
CA ALA A 107 15.19 -10.60 -2.18
C ALA A 107 14.90 -10.71 -0.66
N GLU A 108 15.60 -9.96 0.19
CA GLU A 108 15.30 -9.88 1.62
C GLU A 108 14.12 -8.93 1.87
N GLN A 109 14.11 -7.78 1.20
CA GLN A 109 13.01 -6.82 1.27
C GLN A 109 11.70 -7.39 0.73
N GLU A 110 11.75 -8.15 -0.37
CA GLU A 110 10.57 -8.85 -0.91
C GLU A 110 9.97 -9.82 0.12
N LYS A 111 10.82 -10.56 0.84
CA LYS A 111 10.37 -11.46 1.92
C LYS A 111 9.73 -10.69 3.06
N LEU A 112 10.30 -9.57 3.49
CA LEU A 112 9.73 -8.75 4.57
C LEU A 112 8.32 -8.25 4.22
N VAL A 113 8.11 -7.82 2.97
CA VAL A 113 6.79 -7.44 2.47
C VAL A 113 5.83 -8.63 2.52
N GLU A 114 6.24 -9.79 2.01
CA GLU A 114 5.41 -10.99 2.04
C GLU A 114 5.07 -11.44 3.47
N GLU A 115 6.03 -11.38 4.39
CA GLU A 115 5.84 -11.72 5.80
C GLU A 115 4.91 -10.75 6.51
N PHE A 116 4.96 -9.46 6.19
CA PHE A 116 4.01 -8.48 6.69
C PHE A 116 2.58 -8.90 6.33
N PHE A 117 2.28 -9.11 5.05
CA PHE A 117 0.93 -9.49 4.62
C PHE A 117 0.50 -10.89 5.09
N ARG A 118 1.46 -11.82 5.27
CA ARG A 118 1.20 -13.14 5.85
C ARG A 118 0.75 -13.04 7.31
N ARG A 119 1.38 -12.20 8.14
CA ARG A 119 1.00 -12.03 9.55
C ARG A 119 -0.38 -11.39 9.72
N GLN A 120 -0.83 -10.59 8.75
CA GLN A 120 -2.14 -9.94 8.84
C GLN A 120 -3.34 -10.90 8.60
N VAL A 121 -3.05 -12.14 8.17
CA VAL A 121 -4.02 -13.21 7.94
C VAL A 121 -4.33 -14.00 9.21
N GLU A 122 -3.41 -14.01 10.18
CA GLU A 122 -3.49 -14.76 11.45
C GLU A 122 -4.37 -14.02 12.48
#